data_AF-A0A9W4R653-F1
#
_entry.id   AF-A0A9W4R653-F1
#
_cell.length_a   1.000
_cell.length_b   1.000
_cell.length_c   1.000
_cell.angle_alpha   90.00
_cell.angle_beta   90.00
_cell.angle_gamma   90.00
#
_symmetry.space_group_name_H-M   'P 1'
#
loop_
_entity.id
_entity.type
_entity.pdbx_description
1 polymer ?
#
loop_
_entity_poly.entity_id
_entity_poly.type
_entity_poly.pdbx_seq_one_letter_code
_entity_poly.pdbx_strand_id
1 'polypeptide(L)'
;MTLHIDNPQQLLVEAHRRLRQRIEEQGGPAPLPVRVVDEQKRARSLQTAHRYAAVQPSNKKAPPDNGAYVPELSARLDSDPNLSDGARRCARKLAEETYRANREGRTLPVTVTYLARALGRCRRTVQRYLRQLEREGYVAVEVVASRRSRMCVGLVVRILQPLLAAHHRDRWPGRLGKPGATQESQNKRLDRFSPIEGDRLSVEQWAIRCMDGVLRSFMKTNPLAGLPPVIPA
;
A
#
# COMPACT_ATOMS: atom_id res chain seq x y z
N MET A 1 -48.76 -8.52 -26.64
CA MET A 1 -47.94 -8.00 -27.75
C MET A 1 -46.48 -8.12 -27.35
N THR A 2 -45.85 -9.24 -27.73
CA THR A 2 -44.46 -9.56 -27.43
C THR A 2 -43.55 -8.90 -28.44
N LEU A 3 -42.67 -8.00 -27.96
CA LEU A 3 -41.63 -7.36 -28.78
C LEU A 3 -40.68 -8.45 -29.28
N HIS A 4 -40.71 -8.68 -30.59
CA HIS A 4 -39.76 -9.53 -31.28
C HIS A 4 -38.39 -8.87 -31.14
N ILE A 5 -37.46 -9.55 -30.47
CA ILE A 5 -36.08 -9.09 -30.36
C ILE A 5 -35.44 -9.35 -31.72
N ASP A 6 -35.44 -8.32 -32.56
CA ASP A 6 -34.78 -8.35 -33.85
C ASP A 6 -33.30 -8.71 -33.66
N ASN A 7 -32.84 -9.60 -34.54
CA ASN A 7 -31.53 -10.25 -34.51
C ASN A 7 -30.40 -9.25 -34.20
N PRO A 8 -29.57 -9.45 -33.15
CA PRO A 8 -28.54 -8.49 -32.73
C PRO A 8 -27.53 -8.15 -33.83
N GLN A 9 -27.37 -9.04 -34.81
CA GLN A 9 -26.55 -8.80 -35.99
C GLN A 9 -27.13 -7.70 -36.89
N GLN A 10 -28.45 -7.59 -37.01
CA GLN A 10 -29.11 -6.57 -37.83
C GLN A 10 -28.98 -5.17 -37.19
N LEU A 11 -29.10 -5.08 -35.87
CA LEU A 11 -28.86 -3.83 -35.13
C LEU A 11 -27.43 -3.31 -35.32
N LEU A 12 -26.46 -4.22 -35.40
CA LEU A 12 -25.05 -3.88 -35.61
C LEU A 12 -24.81 -3.35 -37.04
N VAL A 13 -25.45 -3.96 -38.04
CA VAL A 13 -25.39 -3.52 -39.44
C VAL A 13 -26.05 -2.15 -39.61
N GLU A 14 -27.20 -1.91 -38.96
CA GLU A 14 -27.87 -0.61 -38.99
C GLU A 14 -27.05 0.48 -38.27
N ALA A 15 -26.47 0.16 -37.10
CA ALA A 15 -25.57 1.06 -36.40
C ALA A 15 -24.35 1.43 -37.25
N HIS A 16 -23.82 0.49 -38.02
CA HIS A 16 -22.69 0.73 -38.93
C HIS A 16 -23.07 1.64 -40.09
N ARG A 17 -24.26 1.45 -40.70
CA ARG A 17 -24.76 2.34 -41.75
C ARG A 17 -24.99 3.76 -41.24
N ARG A 18 -25.60 3.92 -40.06
CA ARG A 18 -25.81 5.23 -39.41
C ARG A 18 -24.51 5.93 -39.02
N LEU A 19 -23.46 5.17 -38.72
CA LEU A 19 -22.13 5.74 -38.47
C LEU A 19 -21.51 6.27 -39.76
N ARG A 20 -21.59 5.51 -40.86
CA ARG A 20 -21.07 5.94 -42.18
C ARG A 20 -21.77 7.19 -42.70
N GLN A 21 -23.10 7.25 -42.61
CA GLN A 21 -23.85 8.44 -43.00
C GLN A 21 -23.44 9.68 -42.19
N ARG A 22 -23.23 9.54 -40.87
CA ARG A 22 -22.72 10.64 -40.04
C ARG A 22 -21.30 11.09 -40.42
N ILE A 23 -20.43 10.17 -40.84
CA ILE A 23 -19.07 10.50 -41.28
C ILE A 23 -19.10 11.24 -42.62
N GLU A 24 -20.01 10.87 -43.52
CA GLU A 24 -20.21 11.55 -44.81
C GLU A 24 -20.85 12.92 -44.64
N GLU A 25 -21.85 13.06 -43.76
CA GLU A 25 -22.56 14.32 -43.49
C GLU A 25 -21.70 15.34 -42.71
N GLN A 26 -20.86 14.89 -41.78
CA GLN A 26 -20.06 15.79 -40.94
C GLN A 26 -18.74 16.25 -41.59
N GLY A 27 -18.36 15.66 -42.73
CA GLY A 27 -17.02 15.82 -43.29
C GLY A 27 -15.97 15.19 -42.38
N GLY A 28 -14.88 14.68 -42.95
CA GLY A 28 -13.81 14.05 -42.18
C GLY A 28 -13.28 14.94 -41.04
N PRO A 29 -12.61 14.36 -40.03
CA PRO A 29 -12.08 15.12 -38.90
C PRO A 29 -11.24 16.30 -39.41
N ALA A 30 -11.59 17.51 -38.95
CA ALA A 30 -10.86 18.71 -39.31
C ALA A 30 -9.36 18.49 -39.10
N PRO A 31 -8.49 18.93 -40.04
CA PRO A 31 -7.05 18.77 -39.88
C PRO A 31 -6.64 19.37 -38.55
N LEU A 32 -5.96 18.56 -37.72
CA LEU A 32 -5.49 18.98 -36.41
C LEU A 32 -4.67 20.26 -36.59
N PRO A 33 -4.90 21.31 -35.77
CA PRO A 33 -4.14 22.54 -35.88
C PRO A 33 -2.65 22.22 -35.76
N VAL A 34 -1.87 22.60 -36.78
CA VAL A 34 -0.42 22.41 -36.79
C VAL A 34 0.13 23.10 -35.55
N ARG A 35 0.70 22.30 -34.64
CA ARG A 35 1.23 22.79 -33.38
C ARG A 35 2.41 23.72 -33.70
N VAL A 36 2.20 25.02 -33.62
CA VAL A 36 3.27 26.02 -33.82
C VAL A 36 4.35 25.74 -32.79
N VAL A 37 5.49 25.24 -33.26
CA VAL A 37 6.63 24.93 -32.40
C VAL A 37 7.28 26.26 -32.04
N ASP A 38 7.23 26.62 -30.76
CA ASP A 38 7.94 27.78 -30.24
C ASP A 38 9.46 27.56 -30.40
N GLU A 39 10.01 28.11 -31.47
CA GLU A 39 11.42 27.95 -31.86
C GLU A 39 12.37 28.48 -30.77
N GLN A 40 11.95 29.52 -30.03
CA GLN A 40 12.74 30.07 -28.92
C GLN A 40 12.80 29.10 -27.75
N LYS A 41 11.72 28.35 -27.49
CA LYS A 41 11.71 27.28 -26.48
C LYS A 41 12.55 26.08 -26.93
N ARG A 42 12.50 25.73 -28.22
CA ARG A 42 13.32 24.67 -28.81
C ARG A 42 14.82 25.02 -28.75
N ALA A 43 15.20 26.24 -29.11
CA ALA A 43 16.58 26.72 -29.03
C ALA A 43 17.12 26.70 -27.59
N ARG A 44 16.33 27.16 -26.61
CA ARG A 44 16.68 27.07 -25.18
C ARG A 44 16.88 25.62 -24.72
N SER A 45 15.99 24.72 -25.14
CA SER A 45 16.12 23.29 -24.82
C SER A 45 17.37 22.66 -25.42
N LEU A 46 17.70 22.98 -26.68
CA LEU A 46 18.89 22.45 -27.35
C LEU A 46 20.18 22.99 -26.73
N GLN A 47 20.20 24.25 -26.31
CA GLN A 47 21.35 24.85 -25.62
C GLN A 47 21.60 24.28 -24.22
N THR A 48 20.58 23.72 -23.57
CA THR A 48 20.66 23.22 -22.18
C THR A 48 20.72 21.70 -22.08
N ALA A 49 20.43 20.96 -23.15
CA ALA A 49 20.40 19.50 -23.18
C ALA A 49 21.74 18.83 -22.80
N HIS A 50 22.87 19.52 -23.02
CA HIS A 50 24.22 19.01 -22.72
C HIS A 50 24.84 19.60 -21.45
N ARG A 51 24.17 20.56 -20.79
CA ARG A 51 24.67 21.15 -19.56
C ARG A 51 24.25 20.26 -18.40
N TYR A 52 25.20 19.95 -17.51
CA TYR A 52 24.85 19.40 -16.20
C TYR A 52 23.75 20.29 -15.60
N ALA A 53 22.65 19.68 -15.18
CA ALA A 53 21.58 20.41 -14.54
C ALA A 53 22.20 21.22 -13.40
N ALA A 54 22.14 22.55 -13.50
CA ALA A 54 22.59 23.41 -12.42
C ALA A 54 21.92 22.91 -11.13
N VAL A 55 22.69 22.74 -10.06
CA VAL A 55 22.19 22.22 -8.78
C VAL A 55 21.12 23.19 -8.30
N GLN A 56 19.87 22.92 -8.66
CA GLN A 56 18.74 23.73 -8.21
C GLN A 56 18.55 23.43 -6.72
N PRO A 57 18.52 24.45 -5.86
CA PRO A 57 18.22 24.23 -4.46
C PRO A 57 16.87 23.52 -4.37
N SER A 58 16.81 22.44 -3.60
CA SER A 58 15.58 21.67 -3.50
C SER A 58 14.46 22.57 -2.98
N ASN A 59 13.45 22.84 -3.80
CA ASN A 59 12.31 23.68 -3.42
C ASN A 59 11.35 22.98 -2.43
N LYS A 60 11.84 21.94 -1.76
CA LYS A 60 11.08 21.16 -0.77
C LYS A 60 11.29 21.83 0.56
N LYS A 61 10.20 22.33 1.15
CA LYS A 61 10.20 22.83 2.53
C LYS A 61 10.82 21.78 3.46
N ALA A 62 11.65 22.23 4.40
CA ALA A 62 12.17 21.37 5.45
C ALA A 62 11.00 20.63 6.13
N PRO A 63 11.15 19.33 6.44
CA PRO A 63 10.13 18.60 7.17
C PRO A 63 9.78 19.34 8.47
N PRO A 64 8.49 19.48 8.82
CA PRO A 64 8.11 20.09 10.08
C PRO A 64 8.67 19.24 11.24
N ASP A 65 9.18 19.92 12.27
CA ASP A 65 9.54 19.24 13.51
C ASP A 65 8.27 18.70 14.16
N ASN A 66 8.20 17.38 14.32
CA ASN A 66 7.08 16.70 14.94
C ASN A 66 7.32 16.46 16.44
N GLY A 67 8.50 16.81 16.99
CA GLY A 67 8.86 16.61 18.40
C GLY A 67 8.75 15.15 18.87
N ALA A 68 8.71 14.21 17.92
CA ALA A 68 8.24 12.87 18.20
C ALA A 68 9.35 12.00 18.78
N TYR A 69 9.16 11.55 20.02
CA TYR A 69 10.07 10.61 20.65
C TYR A 69 10.13 9.29 19.88
N VAL A 70 11.31 8.99 19.33
CA VAL A 70 11.65 7.69 18.76
C VAL A 70 12.49 6.95 19.81
N PRO A 71 12.08 5.75 20.24
CA PRO A 71 12.85 4.98 21.21
C PRO A 71 14.18 4.51 20.63
N GLU A 72 15.13 4.19 21.50
CA GLU A 72 16.42 3.64 21.10
C GLU A 72 16.26 2.28 20.39
N LEU A 73 16.82 2.18 19.19
CA LEU A 73 16.78 0.97 18.36
C LEU A 73 18.15 0.32 18.27
N SER A 74 18.19 -0.91 17.77
CA SER A 74 19.45 -1.61 17.59
C SER A 74 20.35 -0.91 16.57
N ALA A 75 21.64 -0.79 16.89
CA ALA A 75 22.65 -0.31 15.93
C ALA A 75 22.69 -1.18 14.66
N ARG A 76 22.32 -2.46 14.79
CA ARG A 76 22.19 -3.40 13.67
C ARG A 76 21.23 -2.89 12.59
N LEU A 77 20.12 -2.25 12.97
CA LEU A 77 19.16 -1.69 12.01
C LEU A 77 19.81 -0.73 11.01
N ASP A 78 20.80 0.05 11.48
CA ASP A 78 21.48 1.08 10.69
C ASP A 78 22.69 0.53 9.93
N SER A 79 23.27 -0.60 10.35
CA SER A 79 24.38 -1.25 9.67
C SER A 79 23.95 -2.39 8.72
N ASP A 80 22.69 -2.83 8.76
CA ASP A 80 22.21 -3.97 7.98
C ASP A 80 22.23 -3.70 6.45
N PRO A 81 23.05 -4.42 5.67
CA PRO A 81 23.15 -4.22 4.22
C PRO A 81 21.90 -4.69 3.47
N ASN A 82 21.07 -5.56 4.06
CA ASN A 82 19.87 -6.09 3.40
C ASN A 82 18.69 -5.11 3.45
N LEU A 83 18.77 -4.07 4.30
CA LEU A 83 17.73 -3.07 4.47
C LEU A 83 18.00 -1.80 3.68
N SER A 84 16.97 -1.35 2.95
CA SER A 84 16.97 -0.02 2.33
C SER A 84 16.77 1.09 3.36
N ASP A 85 17.28 2.30 3.08
CA ASP A 85 17.07 3.49 3.93
C ASP A 85 15.59 3.76 4.23
N GLY A 86 14.73 3.47 3.25
CA GLY A 86 13.28 3.59 3.41
C GLY A 86 12.71 2.59 4.40
N ALA A 87 13.22 1.36 4.42
CA ALA A 87 12.85 0.35 5.39
C ALA A 87 13.33 0.70 6.79
N ARG A 88 14.57 1.22 6.92
CA ARG A 88 15.10 1.72 8.21
C ARG A 88 14.24 2.85 8.77
N ARG A 89 13.86 3.81 7.91
CA ARG A 89 12.93 4.90 8.29
C ARG A 89 11.54 4.37 8.67
N CYS A 90 11.04 3.36 7.95
CA CYS A 90 9.78 2.69 8.26
C CYS A 90 9.84 2.03 9.64
N ALA A 91 10.93 1.34 9.98
CA ALA A 91 11.12 0.71 11.28
C ALA A 91 11.14 1.71 12.43
N ARG A 92 11.85 2.85 12.27
CA ARG A 92 11.82 3.96 13.24
C ARG A 92 10.42 4.50 13.46
N LYS A 93 9.64 4.66 12.38
CA LYS A 93 8.25 5.12 12.48
C LYS A 93 7.34 4.10 13.17
N LEU A 94 7.52 2.81 12.89
CA LEU A 94 6.79 1.75 13.60
C LEU A 94 7.12 1.73 15.08
N ALA A 95 8.39 1.90 15.45
CA ALA A 95 8.81 1.95 16.85
C ALA A 95 8.25 3.18 17.59
N GLU A 96 8.27 4.36 16.95
CA GLU A 96 7.63 5.58 17.47
C GLU A 96 6.15 5.35 17.79
N GLU A 97 5.39 4.84 16.82
CA GLU A 97 3.95 4.60 16.99
C GLU A 97 3.67 3.47 17.99
N THR A 98 4.47 2.40 18.01
CA THR A 98 4.29 1.28 18.95
C THR A 98 4.58 1.71 20.37
N TYR A 99 5.65 2.49 20.59
CA TYR A 99 5.98 3.02 21.91
C TYR A 99 4.85 3.88 22.48
N ARG A 100 4.17 4.63 21.62
CA ARG A 100 3.04 5.49 21.99
C ARG A 100 1.75 4.71 22.23
N ALA A 101 1.41 3.79 21.34
CA ALA A 101 0.12 3.10 21.34
C ALA A 101 0.09 1.89 22.28
N ASN A 102 1.10 1.02 22.21
CA ASN A 102 1.13 -0.23 22.97
C ASN A 102 2.57 -0.65 23.28
N ARG A 103 3.16 0.01 24.27
CA ARG A 103 4.51 -0.25 24.77
C ARG A 103 4.66 -1.70 25.24
N GLU A 104 3.75 -2.17 26.09
CA GLU A 104 3.88 -3.50 26.70
C GLU A 104 3.71 -4.63 25.69
N GLY A 105 2.69 -4.53 24.83
CA GLY A 105 2.38 -5.57 23.86
C GLY A 105 3.32 -5.64 22.65
N ARG A 106 4.11 -4.58 22.38
CA ARG A 106 5.00 -4.48 21.19
C ARG A 106 4.27 -4.75 19.85
N THR A 107 2.97 -4.54 19.84
CA THR A 107 2.09 -4.80 18.71
C THR A 107 1.39 -3.52 18.33
N LEU A 108 1.43 -3.18 17.04
CA LEU A 108 0.80 -2.01 16.49
C LEU A 108 -0.24 -2.43 15.44
N PRO A 109 -1.55 -2.34 15.75
CA PRO A 109 -2.56 -2.37 14.71
C PRO A 109 -2.36 -1.14 13.82
N VAL A 110 -2.30 -1.30 12.51
CA VAL A 110 -2.02 -0.19 11.58
C VAL A 110 -2.56 -0.49 10.20
N THR A 111 -2.86 0.55 9.42
CA THR A 111 -3.19 0.41 8.01
C THR A 111 -2.03 0.83 7.12
N VAL A 112 -1.88 0.19 5.96
CA VAL A 112 -0.85 0.57 4.97
C VAL A 112 -1.03 2.02 4.51
N THR A 113 -2.28 2.48 4.43
CA THR A 113 -2.62 3.87 4.07
C THR A 113 -2.12 4.88 5.11
N TYR A 114 -2.22 4.56 6.40
CA TYR A 114 -1.65 5.38 7.46
C TYR A 114 -0.12 5.47 7.32
N LEU A 115 0.57 4.34 7.19
CA LEU A 115 2.03 4.31 7.02
C LEU A 115 2.51 5.03 5.76
N ALA A 116 1.78 4.88 4.65
CA ALA A 116 2.04 5.59 3.41
C ALA A 116 1.99 7.12 3.61
N ARG A 117 0.97 7.61 4.32
CA ARG A 117 0.84 9.04 4.66
C ARG A 117 1.93 9.49 5.63
N ALA A 118 2.23 8.69 6.65
CA ALA A 118 3.24 9.01 7.66
C ALA A 118 4.66 9.08 7.07
N LEU A 119 4.98 8.21 6.11
CA LEU A 119 6.29 8.15 5.46
C LEU A 119 6.39 9.02 4.19
N GLY A 120 5.27 9.55 3.70
CA GLY A 120 5.21 10.28 2.42
C GLY A 120 5.59 9.40 1.22
N ARG A 121 5.23 8.11 1.26
CA ARG A 121 5.55 7.12 0.21
C ARG A 121 4.29 6.45 -0.29
N CYS A 122 4.32 5.92 -1.51
CA CYS A 122 3.18 5.18 -2.04
C CYS A 122 3.01 3.83 -1.31
N ARG A 123 1.77 3.30 -1.34
CA ARG A 123 1.40 2.05 -0.65
C ARG A 123 2.30 0.87 -1.02
N ARG A 124 2.59 0.69 -2.32
CA ARG A 124 3.46 -0.39 -2.83
C ARG A 124 4.85 -0.35 -2.22
N THR A 125 5.42 0.84 -2.07
CA THR A 125 6.74 1.04 -1.47
C THR A 125 6.74 0.72 0.02
N VAL A 126 5.70 1.15 0.75
CA VAL A 126 5.56 0.80 2.17
C VAL A 126 5.41 -0.71 2.36
N GLN A 127 4.61 -1.38 1.54
CA GLN A 127 4.49 -2.85 1.59
C GLN A 127 5.81 -3.54 1.26
N ARG A 128 6.64 -2.97 0.38
CA ARG A 128 8.00 -3.48 0.12
C ARG A 128 8.90 -3.33 1.35
N TYR A 129 8.84 -2.19 2.04
CA TYR A 129 9.60 -1.97 3.27
C TYR A 129 9.18 -2.92 4.39
N LEU A 130 7.88 -3.13 4.60
CA LEU A 130 7.38 -4.09 5.59
C LEU A 130 7.87 -5.51 5.29
N ARG A 131 7.85 -5.93 4.02
CA ARG A 131 8.40 -7.24 3.61
C ARG A 131 9.91 -7.37 3.84
N GLN A 132 10.68 -6.30 3.63
CA GLN A 132 12.11 -6.30 3.95
C GLN A 132 12.35 -6.49 5.45
N LEU A 133 11.63 -5.72 6.29
CA LEU A 133 11.77 -5.80 7.73
C LEU A 133 11.33 -7.17 8.29
N GLU A 134 10.29 -7.77 7.71
CA GLU A 134 9.82 -9.11 8.06
C GLU A 134 10.82 -10.19 7.66
N ARG A 135 11.35 -10.12 6.44
CA ARG A 135 12.37 -11.05 5.94
C ARG A 135 13.63 -11.07 6.81
N GLU A 136 14.11 -9.90 7.23
CA GLU A 136 15.30 -9.78 8.07
C GLU A 136 15.00 -10.00 9.58
N GLY A 137 13.74 -10.30 9.94
CA GLY A 137 13.37 -10.68 11.30
C GLY A 137 13.28 -9.52 12.30
N TYR A 138 13.13 -8.28 11.84
CA TYR A 138 12.93 -7.12 12.71
C TYR A 138 11.47 -6.96 13.17
N VAL A 139 10.52 -7.38 12.33
CA VAL A 139 9.09 -7.31 12.61
C VAL A 139 8.39 -8.59 12.16
N ALA A 140 7.24 -8.90 12.74
CA ALA A 140 6.31 -9.88 12.20
C ALA A 140 5.03 -9.17 11.79
N VAL A 141 4.48 -9.49 10.61
CA VAL A 141 3.28 -8.85 10.08
C VAL A 141 2.14 -9.86 10.01
N GLU A 142 1.03 -9.53 10.67
CA GLU A 142 -0.21 -10.28 10.58
C GLU A 142 -1.22 -9.45 9.79
N VAL A 143 -1.95 -10.11 8.91
CA VAL A 143 -3.04 -9.49 8.15
C VAL A 143 -4.33 -9.66 8.93
N VAL A 144 -5.06 -8.57 9.12
CA VAL A 144 -6.41 -8.64 9.71
C VAL A 144 -7.42 -8.75 8.59
N ALA A 145 -7.99 -9.95 8.48
CA ALA A 145 -9.03 -10.25 7.50
C ALA A 145 -10.40 -9.89 8.07
N SER A 146 -11.25 -9.29 7.23
CA SER A 146 -12.64 -9.08 7.58
C SER A 146 -13.34 -10.44 7.74
N ARG A 147 -14.15 -10.59 8.80
CA ARG A 147 -14.98 -11.80 8.98
C ARG A 147 -16.09 -11.89 7.94
N ARG A 148 -16.63 -10.74 7.51
CA ARG A 148 -17.79 -10.66 6.61
C ARG A 148 -17.41 -10.54 5.13
N SER A 149 -16.17 -10.17 4.82
CA SER A 149 -15.71 -9.98 3.44
C SER A 149 -14.35 -10.63 3.19
N ARG A 150 -14.01 -10.91 1.92
CA ARG A 150 -12.69 -11.41 1.52
C ARG A 150 -11.63 -10.29 1.45
N MET A 151 -11.83 -9.20 2.18
CA MET A 151 -10.98 -8.01 2.13
C MET A 151 -10.03 -7.94 3.34
N CYS A 152 -8.85 -7.40 3.07
CA CYS A 152 -7.88 -6.99 4.09
C CYS A 152 -8.37 -5.68 4.71
N VAL A 153 -8.56 -5.65 6.03
CA VAL A 153 -9.01 -4.46 6.77
C VAL A 153 -7.82 -3.66 7.29
N GLY A 154 -6.76 -4.36 7.69
CA GLY A 154 -5.55 -3.74 8.21
C GLY A 154 -4.45 -4.76 8.48
N LEU A 155 -3.41 -4.29 9.15
CA LEU A 155 -2.27 -5.07 9.56
C LEU A 155 -2.10 -4.97 11.08
N VAL A 156 -1.55 -6.02 11.68
CA VAL A 156 -0.97 -5.95 13.02
C VAL A 156 0.52 -6.20 12.86
N VAL A 157 1.32 -5.22 13.23
CA VAL A 157 2.78 -5.31 13.15
C VAL A 157 3.33 -5.54 14.54
N ARG A 158 4.00 -6.66 14.76
CA ARG A 158 4.70 -6.98 16.01
C ARG A 158 6.17 -6.64 15.87
N ILE A 159 6.68 -5.83 16.80
CA ILE A 159 8.12 -5.53 16.91
C ILE A 159 8.84 -6.70 17.57
N LEU A 160 9.88 -7.20 16.91
CA LEU A 160 10.70 -8.30 17.41
C LEU A 160 11.95 -7.75 18.14
N GLN A 161 12.54 -8.61 18.99
CA GLN A 161 13.73 -8.26 19.77
C GLN A 161 14.91 -7.72 18.95
N PRO A 162 15.20 -8.20 17.71
CA PRO A 162 16.31 -7.67 16.91
C PRO A 162 16.19 -6.18 16.55
N LEU A 163 14.98 -5.63 16.55
CA LEU A 163 14.77 -4.21 16.29
C LEU A 163 15.12 -3.33 17.50
N LEU A 164 15.02 -3.88 18.70
CA LEU A 164 15.27 -3.16 19.95
C LEU A 164 16.76 -3.14 20.29
N ALA A 165 17.21 -2.06 20.91
CA ALA A 165 18.55 -1.99 21.47
C ALA A 165 18.78 -3.12 22.49
N ALA A 166 20.02 -3.58 22.66
CA ALA A 166 20.34 -4.75 23.46
C ALA A 166 19.84 -4.63 24.91
N HIS A 167 19.97 -3.44 25.51
CA HIS A 167 19.50 -3.11 26.85
C HIS A 167 17.99 -2.93 26.99
N HIS A 168 17.25 -2.93 25.87
CA HIS A 168 15.78 -2.80 25.83
C HIS A 168 15.06 -4.04 25.28
N ARG A 169 15.77 -5.17 25.15
CA ARG A 169 15.19 -6.42 24.64
C ARG A 169 14.02 -6.93 25.49
N ASP A 170 14.07 -6.72 26.80
CA ASP A 170 13.05 -7.20 27.75
C ASP A 170 12.03 -6.10 28.09
N ARG A 171 12.45 -4.84 28.11
CA ARG A 171 11.59 -3.70 28.45
C ARG A 171 11.96 -2.46 27.64
N TRP A 172 10.95 -1.77 27.13
CA TRP A 172 11.11 -0.43 26.53
C TRP A 172 11.70 0.58 27.52
N PRO A 173 12.35 1.66 27.05
CA PRO A 173 12.78 2.77 27.89
C PRO A 173 11.61 3.35 28.69
N GLY A 174 11.91 3.87 29.89
CA GLY A 174 10.93 4.42 30.83
C GLY A 174 10.11 5.57 30.24
N ARG A 175 8.89 5.78 30.74
CA ARG A 175 8.08 6.94 30.33
C ARG A 175 8.79 8.22 30.78
N LEU A 176 9.19 9.06 29.82
CA LEU A 176 9.68 10.41 30.07
C LEU A 176 8.56 11.38 30.51
N GLY A 177 7.29 11.01 30.35
CA GLY A 177 6.15 11.82 30.77
C GLY A 177 5.93 11.75 32.28
N LYS A 178 5.77 12.92 32.91
CA LYS A 178 5.35 13.02 34.32
C LYS A 178 4.01 12.29 34.52
N PRO A 179 3.83 11.52 35.61
CA PRO A 179 2.54 10.91 35.91
C PRO A 179 1.47 12.01 36.03
N GLY A 180 0.44 11.96 35.18
CA GLY A 180 -0.63 12.97 35.15
C GLY A 180 -0.52 14.05 34.05
N ALA A 181 0.53 14.04 33.23
CA ALA A 181 0.59 14.94 32.07
C ALA A 181 -0.50 14.58 31.04
N THR A 182 -1.30 15.58 30.64
CA THR A 182 -2.30 15.44 29.57
C THR A 182 -1.61 14.92 28.31
N GLN A 183 -2.05 13.78 27.79
CA GLN A 183 -1.58 13.32 26.49
C GLN A 183 -1.92 14.38 25.44
N GLU A 184 -0.93 14.89 24.72
CA GLU A 184 -1.16 15.81 23.62
C GLU A 184 -2.24 15.27 22.68
N SER A 185 -3.27 16.07 22.44
CA SER A 185 -4.35 15.72 21.53
C SER A 185 -3.82 15.74 20.09
N GLN A 186 -3.49 14.58 19.55
CA GLN A 186 -3.00 14.50 18.18
C GLN A 186 -4.16 14.51 17.18
N ASN A 187 -4.15 15.48 16.26
CA ASN A 187 -5.05 15.56 15.10
C ASN A 187 -4.97 14.33 14.17
N LYS A 188 -3.97 13.46 14.35
CA LYS A 188 -3.75 12.23 13.58
C LYS A 188 -3.79 10.97 14.45
N ARG A 189 -4.63 10.96 15.49
CA ARG A 189 -4.85 9.75 16.30
C ARG A 189 -5.26 8.58 15.39
N LEU A 190 -4.57 7.46 15.58
CA LEU A 190 -4.96 6.17 15.04
C LEU A 190 -6.33 5.70 15.57
N ASP A 191 -6.84 6.33 16.65
CA ASP A 191 -8.14 6.06 17.29
C ASP A 191 -9.35 6.03 16.35
N ARG A 192 -9.28 6.66 15.16
CA ARG A 192 -10.39 6.55 14.18
C ARG A 192 -10.47 5.20 13.49
N PHE A 193 -9.51 4.31 13.73
CA PHE A 193 -9.59 2.91 13.34
C PHE A 193 -9.88 2.13 14.61
N SER A 194 -11.17 1.86 14.85
CA SER A 194 -11.70 0.92 15.85
C SER A 194 -10.82 -0.33 15.98
N PRO A 195 -10.86 -1.05 17.12
CA PRO A 195 -10.16 -2.33 17.23
C PRO A 195 -10.41 -3.12 15.96
N ILE A 196 -9.35 -3.44 15.22
CA ILE A 196 -9.47 -4.10 13.92
C ILE A 196 -10.00 -5.50 14.22
N GLU A 197 -11.34 -5.61 14.26
CA GLU A 197 -12.05 -6.84 14.55
C GLU A 197 -12.01 -7.70 13.30
N GLY A 198 -11.30 -8.81 13.42
CA GLY A 198 -11.06 -9.69 12.30
C GLY A 198 -10.21 -10.87 12.71
N ASP A 199 -10.14 -11.83 11.81
CA ASP A 199 -9.28 -12.99 12.01
C ASP A 199 -7.86 -12.59 11.63
N ARG A 200 -6.93 -12.79 12.55
CA ARG A 200 -5.51 -12.55 12.30
C ARG A 200 -4.94 -13.74 11.57
N LEU A 201 -4.42 -13.48 10.38
CA LEU A 201 -3.83 -14.48 9.53
C LEU A 201 -2.38 -14.12 9.27
N SER A 202 -1.50 -15.12 9.18
CA SER A 202 -0.18 -14.88 8.63
C SER A 202 -0.30 -14.40 7.17
N VAL A 203 0.73 -13.74 6.66
CA VAL A 203 0.76 -13.30 5.25
C VAL A 203 0.59 -14.50 4.30
N GLU A 204 1.14 -15.65 4.66
CA GLU A 204 1.02 -16.91 3.90
C GLU A 204 -0.42 -17.44 3.89
N GLN A 205 -1.06 -17.53 5.06
CA GLN A 205 -2.47 -17.94 5.16
C GLN A 205 -3.39 -16.98 4.40
N TRP A 206 -3.10 -15.68 4.46
CA TRP A 206 -3.82 -14.68 3.70
C TRP A 206 -3.65 -14.87 2.20
N ALA A 207 -2.43 -15.14 1.73
CA ALA A 207 -2.16 -15.42 0.32
C ALA A 207 -2.94 -16.65 -0.17
N ILE A 208 -2.96 -17.74 0.62
CA ILE A 208 -3.75 -18.94 0.34
C ILE A 208 -5.24 -18.59 0.24
N ARG A 209 -5.77 -17.82 1.20
CA ARG A 209 -7.17 -17.36 1.20
C ARG A 209 -7.53 -16.49 -0.01
N CYS A 210 -6.60 -15.66 -0.48
CA CYS A 210 -6.78 -14.89 -1.72
C CYS A 210 -6.76 -15.79 -2.96
N MET A 211 -5.89 -16.81 -3.00
CA MET A 211 -5.79 -17.76 -4.10
C MET A 211 -7.01 -18.67 -4.20
N ASP A 212 -7.65 -19.04 -3.10
CA ASP A 212 -8.82 -19.94 -3.07
C ASP A 212 -9.94 -19.49 -4.02
N GLY A 213 -10.22 -18.18 -4.13
CA GLY A 213 -11.22 -17.67 -5.07
C GLY A 213 -10.86 -17.89 -6.55
N VAL A 214 -9.58 -17.69 -6.89
CA VAL A 214 -9.07 -17.90 -8.26
C VAL A 214 -9.00 -19.40 -8.57
N LEU A 215 -8.50 -20.19 -7.62
CA LEU A 215 -8.39 -21.63 -7.73
C LEU A 215 -9.76 -22.29 -7.93
N ARG A 216 -10.78 -21.92 -7.15
CA ARG A 216 -12.15 -22.43 -7.35
C ARG A 216 -12.75 -22.06 -8.70
N SER A 217 -12.49 -20.85 -9.19
CA SER A 217 -12.96 -20.40 -10.51
C SER A 217 -12.25 -21.13 -11.66
N PHE A 218 -10.96 -21.43 -11.46
CA PHE A 218 -10.16 -22.22 -12.40
C PHE A 218 -10.57 -23.70 -12.36
N MET A 219 -10.81 -24.25 -11.17
CA MET A 219 -11.29 -25.62 -10.94
C MET A 219 -12.82 -25.74 -11.07
N LYS A 220 -13.44 -25.08 -12.06
CA LYS A 220 -14.84 -25.33 -12.44
C LYS A 220 -15.12 -26.81 -12.76
N THR A 221 -14.10 -27.63 -12.94
CA THR A 221 -14.17 -29.09 -12.72
C THR A 221 -14.00 -29.36 -11.23
N ASN A 222 -15.10 -29.60 -10.53
CA ASN A 222 -15.10 -30.13 -9.17
C ASN A 222 -14.05 -31.27 -9.11
N PRO A 223 -12.93 -31.13 -8.37
CA PRO A 223 -11.86 -32.13 -8.40
C PRO A 223 -12.30 -33.48 -7.82
N LEU A 224 -13.48 -33.52 -7.19
CA LEU A 224 -14.16 -34.71 -6.67
C LEU A 224 -15.32 -35.18 -7.56
N ALA A 225 -15.67 -34.48 -8.65
CA ALA A 225 -16.67 -34.96 -9.60
C ALA A 225 -16.06 -36.09 -10.44
N GLY A 226 -16.17 -37.31 -9.93
CA GLY A 226 -15.65 -38.52 -10.57
C GLY A 226 -14.99 -39.49 -9.60
N LEU A 227 -14.71 -39.07 -8.36
CA LEU A 227 -14.24 -39.99 -7.33
C LEU A 227 -15.43 -40.70 -6.66
N PRO A 228 -15.39 -42.02 -6.52
CA PRO A 228 -16.45 -42.75 -5.83
C PRO A 228 -16.53 -42.31 -4.36
N PRO A 229 -17.74 -42.26 -3.77
CA PRO A 229 -17.89 -41.92 -2.36
C PRO A 229 -17.11 -42.93 -1.51
N VAL A 230 -16.27 -42.43 -0.62
CA VAL A 230 -15.62 -43.26 0.40
C VAL A 230 -16.71 -43.64 1.41
N ILE A 231 -17.18 -44.88 1.32
CA ILE A 231 -18.11 -45.45 2.28
C ILE A 231 -17.30 -45.71 3.56
N PRO A 232 -17.67 -45.10 4.70
CA PRO A 232 -17.00 -45.41 5.96
C PRO A 232 -17.27 -46.88 6.34
N ALA A 233 -16.21 -47.57 6.76
CA ALA A 233 -16.25 -48.94 7.23
C ALA A 233 -16.98 -49.08 8.57
#